data_AF-A0A8H9TYC3-F1
#
_entry.id   AF-A0A8H9TYC3-F1
#
_cell.length_a   1.000
_cell.length_b   1.000
_cell.length_c   1.000
_cell.angle_alpha   90.00
_cell.angle_beta   90.00
_cell.angle_gamma   90.00
#
_symmetry.space_group_name_H-M   'P 1'
#
loop_
_entity.id
_entity.type
_entity.pdbx_description
1 polymer ?
#
loop_
_entity_poly.entity_id
_entity_poly.type
_entity_poly.pdbx_seq_one_letter_code
_entity_poly.pdbx_strand_id
1 'polypeptide(L)'
;MNRFIMADAAKCIGCRTCEVACVVSHQENQDCAAVSAGRFVSRIRVIKENTFTTAVACHQCEDAPCANVCPTQAIRRDRGHIFVEQAHCIGCKSCMLACPFGAMNVVAQTSRVQAVKCDLCWHRDTGPACVEACPTGALTCLDAASVQRQRLHAQPL
;
A
#
# COMPACT_ATOMS: atom_id res chain seq x y z
N MET A 1 17.48 -2.23 -2.69
CA MET A 1 16.37 -1.40 -3.19
C MET A 1 15.07 -2.10 -2.87
N ASN A 2 14.13 -1.36 -2.29
CA ASN A 2 12.85 -1.94 -1.87
C ASN A 2 11.96 -2.34 -3.05
N ARG A 3 11.11 -3.34 -2.81
CA ARG A 3 9.99 -3.65 -3.70
C ARG A 3 8.85 -2.66 -3.46
N PHE A 4 8.03 -2.41 -4.47
CA PHE A 4 6.87 -1.53 -4.37
C PHE A 4 5.79 -1.94 -5.35
N ILE A 5 4.57 -1.45 -5.14
CA ILE A 5 3.46 -1.67 -6.05
C ILE A 5 3.38 -0.50 -7.02
N MET A 6 3.43 -0.80 -8.32
CA MET A 6 3.19 0.16 -9.39
C MET A 6 1.79 -0.04 -9.95
N ALA A 7 1.10 1.06 -10.23
CA ALA A 7 -0.21 1.07 -10.86
C ALA A 7 -0.12 1.65 -12.28
N ASP A 8 -0.61 0.90 -13.26
CA ASP A 8 -0.79 1.34 -14.64
C ASP A 8 -2.20 1.94 -14.79
N ALA A 9 -2.25 3.26 -14.92
CA ALA A 9 -3.50 4.00 -15.05
C ALA A 9 -4.25 3.68 -16.35
N ALA A 10 -3.56 3.25 -17.41
CA ALA A 10 -4.19 2.88 -18.69
C ALA A 10 -4.99 1.57 -18.57
N LYS A 11 -4.64 0.71 -17.61
CA LYS A 11 -5.32 -0.57 -17.35
C LYS A 11 -6.32 -0.52 -16.19
N CYS A 12 -6.26 0.52 -15.36
CA CYS A 12 -7.07 0.58 -14.15
C CYS A 12 -8.51 1.00 -14.46
N ILE A 13 -9.45 0.06 -14.34
CA ILE A 13 -10.90 0.33 -14.50
C ILE A 13 -11.57 0.83 -13.21
N GLY A 14 -10.80 0.96 -12.13
CA GLY A 14 -11.30 1.43 -10.83
C GLY A 14 -12.40 0.57 -10.20
N CYS A 15 -12.33 -0.75 -10.37
CA CYS A 15 -13.28 -1.70 -9.80
C CYS A 15 -13.19 -1.83 -8.27
N ARG A 16 -12.13 -1.28 -7.63
CA ARG A 16 -11.86 -1.33 -6.18
C ARG A 16 -11.64 -2.73 -5.59
N THR A 17 -11.54 -3.77 -6.42
CA THR A 17 -11.20 -5.14 -5.98
C THR A 17 -9.89 -5.18 -5.20
N CYS A 18 -8.91 -4.36 -5.56
CA CYS A 18 -7.64 -4.24 -4.86
C CYS A 18 -7.79 -3.72 -3.42
N GLU A 19 -8.75 -2.83 -3.15
CA GLU A 19 -9.03 -2.31 -1.81
C GLU A 19 -9.65 -3.41 -0.94
N VAL A 20 -10.65 -4.12 -1.47
CA VAL A 20 -11.31 -5.23 -0.77
C VAL A 20 -10.32 -6.34 -0.47
N ALA A 21 -9.53 -6.78 -1.46
CA ALA A 21 -8.52 -7.81 -1.28
C ALA A 21 -7.47 -7.41 -0.22
N CYS A 22 -7.08 -6.12 -0.20
CA CYS A 22 -6.21 -5.60 0.84
C CYS A 22 -6.85 -5.70 2.23
N VAL A 23 -8.12 -5.31 2.39
CA VAL A 23 -8.81 -5.38 3.68
C VAL A 23 -8.94 -6.82 4.15
N VAL A 24 -9.46 -7.71 3.30
CA VAL A 24 -9.66 -9.14 3.61
C VAL A 24 -8.34 -9.78 4.05
N SER A 25 -7.26 -9.56 3.31
CA SER A 25 -5.94 -10.11 3.62
C SER A 25 -5.40 -9.72 5.00
N HIS A 26 -5.86 -8.61 5.58
CA HIS A 26 -5.42 -8.10 6.88
C HIS A 26 -6.51 -8.19 7.96
N GLN A 27 -7.60 -8.94 7.73
CA GLN A 27 -8.52 -9.34 8.78
C GLN A 27 -7.99 -10.60 9.49
N GLU A 28 -8.45 -10.80 10.72
CA GLU A 28 -8.31 -12.07 11.42
C GLU A 28 -8.96 -13.19 10.58
N ASN A 29 -8.27 -14.32 10.42
CA ASN A 29 -8.65 -15.46 9.58
C ASN A 29 -8.83 -15.19 8.08
N GLN A 30 -8.55 -13.97 7.59
CA GLN A 30 -8.67 -13.57 6.18
C GLN A 30 -10.06 -13.83 5.58
N ASP A 31 -11.11 -13.77 6.39
CA ASP A 31 -12.48 -14.06 5.98
C ASP A 31 -13.17 -12.80 5.44
N CYS A 32 -13.71 -12.90 4.22
CA CYS A 32 -14.53 -11.86 3.60
C CYS A 32 -15.79 -11.55 4.43
N ALA A 33 -16.39 -12.54 5.09
CA ALA A 33 -17.61 -12.35 5.88
C ALA A 33 -17.39 -11.50 7.13
N ALA A 34 -16.14 -11.42 7.62
CA ALA A 34 -15.76 -10.58 8.77
C ALA A 34 -15.55 -9.10 8.40
N VAL A 35 -15.55 -8.74 7.11
CA VAL A 35 -15.37 -7.36 6.66
C VAL A 35 -16.65 -6.56 6.93
N SER A 36 -16.51 -5.51 7.74
CA SER A 36 -17.60 -4.56 8.01
C SER A 36 -17.18 -3.13 7.67
N ALA A 37 -18.15 -2.25 7.42
CA ALA A 37 -17.89 -0.84 7.10
C ALA A 37 -17.04 -0.14 8.18
N GLY A 38 -17.27 -0.46 9.45
CA GLY A 38 -16.49 0.08 10.58
C GLY A 38 -15.06 -0.47 10.71
N ARG A 39 -14.70 -1.51 9.96
CA ARG A 39 -13.37 -2.14 9.94
C ARG A 39 -12.72 -2.16 8.56
N PHE A 40 -13.26 -1.41 7.60
CA PHE A 40 -12.73 -1.34 6.25
C PHE A 40 -11.50 -0.42 6.17
N VAL A 41 -10.34 -0.95 6.51
CA VAL A 41 -9.06 -0.20 6.51
C VAL A 41 -8.16 -0.73 5.40
N SER A 42 -8.38 -0.21 4.20
CA SER A 42 -7.53 -0.51 3.05
C SER A 42 -6.20 0.26 3.14
N ARG A 43 -5.11 -0.43 2.75
CA ARG A 43 -3.75 0.13 2.66
C ARG A 43 -3.37 0.55 1.23
N ILE A 44 -4.30 0.41 0.28
CA ILE A 44 -4.25 0.88 -1.11
C ILE A 44 -5.55 1.65 -1.40
N ARG A 45 -5.51 2.69 -2.23
CA ARG A 45 -6.69 3.50 -2.55
C ARG A 45 -6.85 3.71 -4.04
N VAL A 46 -8.02 3.40 -4.58
CA VAL A 46 -8.41 3.76 -5.94
C VAL A 46 -8.83 5.24 -5.96
N ILE A 47 -8.18 6.00 -6.83
CA ILE A 47 -8.51 7.38 -7.16
C ILE A 47 -9.18 7.36 -8.54
N LYS A 48 -10.36 7.98 -8.61
CA LYS A 48 -11.11 8.19 -9.85
C LYS A 48 -11.25 9.68 -10.07
N GLU A 49 -10.59 10.18 -11.10
CA GLU A 49 -10.77 11.53 -11.60
C GLU A 49 -11.40 11.47 -12.99
N ASN A 50 -11.87 12.61 -13.51
CA ASN A 50 -12.51 12.67 -14.82
C ASN A 50 -11.61 12.20 -15.96
N THR A 51 -10.29 12.37 -15.82
CA THR A 51 -9.30 12.12 -16.89
C THR A 51 -8.45 10.88 -16.65
N PHE A 52 -8.43 10.33 -15.44
CA PHE A 52 -7.66 9.13 -15.12
C PHE A 52 -8.26 8.37 -13.95
N THR A 53 -8.02 7.07 -13.95
CA THR A 53 -8.31 6.19 -12.81
C THR A 53 -7.03 5.44 -12.48
N THR A 54 -6.66 5.39 -11.21
CA THR A 54 -5.45 4.68 -10.77
C THR A 54 -5.59 4.22 -9.32
N ALA A 55 -4.63 3.47 -8.83
CA ALA A 55 -4.55 3.07 -7.43
C ALA A 55 -3.24 3.55 -6.81
N VAL A 56 -3.33 4.14 -5.63
CA VAL A 56 -2.20 4.65 -4.85
C VAL A 56 -1.93 3.71 -3.69
N ALA A 57 -0.70 3.22 -3.62
CA ALA A 57 -0.18 2.41 -2.52
C ALA A 57 1.14 3.02 -2.01
N CYS A 58 1.65 2.52 -0.88
CA CYS A 58 2.96 2.94 -0.40
C CYS A 58 4.06 2.55 -1.39
N HIS A 59 4.89 3.52 -1.80
CA HIS A 59 6.01 3.30 -2.71
C HIS A 59 7.25 2.70 -2.02
N GLN A 60 7.17 2.38 -0.72
CA GLN A 60 8.29 1.81 0.05
C GLN A 60 9.61 2.56 -0.16
N CYS A 61 9.55 3.91 -0.08
CA CYS A 61 10.67 4.80 -0.40
C CYS A 61 11.94 4.37 0.33
N GLU A 62 13.09 4.43 -0.35
CA GLU A 62 14.37 4.01 0.23
C GLU A 62 14.72 4.81 1.49
N ASP A 63 14.64 6.15 1.41
CA ASP A 63 14.87 7.07 2.53
C ASP A 63 13.69 7.16 3.51
N ALA A 64 12.52 6.64 3.13
CA ALA A 64 11.32 6.58 3.99
C ALA A 64 11.03 7.87 4.79
N PRO A 65 10.72 9.02 4.14
CA PRO A 65 10.52 10.29 4.86
C PRO A 65 9.45 10.21 5.95
N CYS A 66 8.45 9.34 5.77
CA CYS A 66 7.45 9.05 6.80
C CYS A 66 8.05 8.46 8.10
N ALA A 67 9.09 7.64 8.00
CA ALA A 67 9.83 7.09 9.14
C ALA A 67 10.71 8.15 9.79
N ASN A 68 11.41 8.97 9.00
CA ASN A 68 12.31 10.02 9.49
C ASN A 68 11.58 11.06 10.36
N VAL A 69 10.29 11.31 10.10
CA VAL A 69 9.47 12.24 10.90
C VAL A 69 8.70 11.58 12.06
N CYS A 70 8.85 10.26 12.28
CA CYS A 70 8.08 9.55 13.29
C CYS A 70 8.71 9.74 14.70
N PRO A 71 8.07 10.47 15.62
CA PRO A 71 8.68 10.82 16.91
C PRO A 71 8.87 9.61 17.83
N THR A 72 8.09 8.55 17.64
CA THR A 72 8.15 7.31 18.43
C THR A 72 8.88 6.18 17.70
N GLN A 73 9.46 6.45 16.52
CA GLN A 73 10.13 5.45 15.69
C GLN A 73 9.25 4.23 15.36
N ALA A 74 7.93 4.44 15.30
CA ALA A 74 6.96 3.38 15.03
C ALA A 74 6.97 2.90 13.57
N ILE A 75 7.64 3.58 12.65
CA ILE A 75 7.74 3.17 11.25
C ILE A 75 9.11 2.56 11.04
N ARG A 76 9.15 1.26 10.76
CA ARG A 76 10.38 0.46 10.73
C ARG A 76 10.58 -0.20 9.38
N ARG A 77 11.83 -0.53 9.09
CA ARG A 77 12.20 -1.39 7.97
C ARG A 77 12.64 -2.74 8.53
N ASP A 78 12.01 -3.80 8.06
CA ASP A 78 12.42 -5.18 8.34
C ASP A 78 12.12 -6.04 7.11
N ARG A 79 12.85 -7.15 6.92
CA ARG A 79 12.59 -8.14 5.84
C ARG A 79 12.26 -7.53 4.47
N GLY A 80 12.96 -6.47 4.09
CA GLY A 80 12.81 -5.83 2.77
C GLY A 80 11.54 -5.00 2.55
N HIS A 81 10.79 -4.65 3.60
CA HIS A 81 9.64 -3.74 3.51
C HIS A 81 9.64 -2.74 4.67
N ILE A 82 8.95 -1.62 4.48
CA ILE A 82 8.72 -0.65 5.55
C ILE A 82 7.31 -0.90 6.06
N PHE A 83 7.08 -0.81 7.36
CA PHE A 83 5.76 -1.00 7.98
C PHE A 83 5.60 -0.07 9.17
N VAL A 84 4.35 0.09 9.64
CA VAL A 84 4.06 0.76 10.91
C VAL A 84 3.94 -0.34 11.95
N GLU A 85 4.65 -0.24 13.07
CA GLU A 85 4.49 -1.07 14.25
C GLU A 85 3.43 -0.45 15.16
N GLN A 86 2.22 -0.98 15.14
CA GLN A 86 1.03 -0.38 15.76
C GLN A 86 1.20 -0.15 17.26
N ALA A 87 1.94 -1.02 17.95
CA ALA A 87 2.22 -0.88 19.38
C ALA A 87 2.83 0.49 19.73
N HIS A 88 3.76 0.98 18.92
CA HIS A 88 4.50 2.23 19.12
C HIS A 88 3.82 3.47 18.49
N CYS A 89 2.80 3.27 17.65
CA CYS A 89 2.14 4.37 16.97
C CYS A 89 1.18 5.12 17.90
N ILE A 90 1.38 6.44 17.98
CA ILE A 90 0.55 7.37 18.78
C ILE A 90 -0.44 8.18 17.94
N GLY A 91 -0.51 7.94 16.62
CA GLY A 91 -1.49 8.61 15.76
C GLY A 91 -1.25 10.11 15.53
N CYS A 92 -0.02 10.61 15.70
CA CYS A 92 0.33 12.03 15.60
C CYS A 92 0.24 12.64 14.19
N LYS A 93 0.02 11.83 13.15
CA LYS A 93 -0.17 12.25 11.74
C LYS A 93 1.06 12.89 11.05
N SER A 94 2.21 13.05 11.70
CA SER A 94 3.43 13.59 11.05
C SER A 94 3.79 12.84 9.77
N CYS A 95 3.70 11.51 9.80
CA CYS A 95 3.97 10.65 8.65
C CYS A 95 3.03 10.90 7.46
N MET A 96 1.79 11.35 7.69
CA MET A 96 0.88 11.72 6.60
C MET A 96 1.37 12.94 5.84
N LEU A 97 1.81 13.97 6.57
CA LEU A 97 2.32 15.21 5.98
C LEU A 97 3.65 14.98 5.24
N ALA A 98 4.50 14.09 5.76
CA ALA A 98 5.78 13.78 5.15
C ALA A 98 5.70 12.82 3.95
N CYS A 99 4.55 12.17 3.69
CA CYS A 99 4.44 11.23 2.59
C CYS A 99 4.18 11.98 1.27
N PRO A 100 5.12 12.02 0.31
CA PRO A 100 4.94 12.78 -0.92
C PRO A 100 3.88 12.18 -1.85
N PHE A 101 3.51 10.91 -1.62
CA PHE A 101 2.54 10.17 -2.44
C PHE A 101 1.16 10.07 -1.79
N GLY A 102 0.96 10.63 -0.59
CA GLY A 102 -0.31 10.54 0.14
C GLY A 102 -0.72 9.11 0.53
N ALA A 103 0.23 8.16 0.58
CA ALA A 103 -0.03 6.75 0.82
C ALA A 103 -0.15 6.36 2.31
N MET A 104 0.06 7.30 3.22
CA MET A 104 -0.15 7.12 4.65
C MET A 104 -1.59 7.47 5.01
N ASN A 105 -2.25 6.60 5.74
CA ASN A 105 -3.59 6.85 6.29
C ASN A 105 -3.52 6.76 7.81
N VAL A 106 -4.32 7.55 8.53
CA VAL A 106 -4.43 7.47 9.99
C VAL A 106 -5.88 7.23 10.32
N VAL A 107 -6.15 6.12 10.99
CA VAL A 107 -7.49 5.62 11.27
C VAL A 107 -7.71 5.49 12.77
N ALA A 108 -8.96 5.69 13.19
CA ALA A 108 -9.38 5.35 14.54
C ALA A 108 -9.90 3.90 14.53
N GLN A 109 -9.25 3.01 15.26
CA GLN A 109 -9.68 1.63 15.46
C GLN A 109 -9.70 1.32 16.95
N THR A 110 -10.82 0.76 17.44
CA THR A 110 -10.89 0.13 18.77
C THR A 110 -10.30 0.99 19.89
N SER A 111 -10.67 2.28 19.92
CA SER A 111 -10.22 3.32 20.86
C SER A 111 -8.79 3.88 20.71
N ARG A 112 -8.02 3.49 19.68
CA ARG A 112 -6.70 4.08 19.35
C ARG A 112 -6.69 4.69 17.95
N VAL A 113 -5.93 5.77 17.79
CA VAL A 113 -5.66 6.39 16.49
C VAL A 113 -4.29 5.93 16.03
N GLN A 114 -4.20 5.27 14.88
CA GLN A 114 -2.96 4.66 14.40
C GLN A 114 -2.77 4.89 12.90
N ALA A 115 -1.51 5.01 12.49
CA ALA A 115 -1.14 5.06 11.09
C ALA A 115 -1.20 3.65 10.46
N VAL A 116 -1.61 3.60 9.21
CA VAL A 116 -1.64 2.42 8.36
C VAL A 116 -1.11 2.78 6.97
N LYS A 117 -0.38 1.85 6.37
CA LYS A 117 0.16 1.95 5.03
C LYS A 117 0.37 0.56 4.46
N CYS A 118 0.58 0.45 3.15
CA CYS A 118 0.94 -0.82 2.55
C CYS A 118 2.26 -1.34 3.15
N ASP A 119 2.28 -2.61 3.49
CA ASP A 119 3.36 -3.40 4.06
C ASP A 119 3.76 -4.56 3.13
N LEU A 120 3.35 -4.46 1.86
CA LEU A 120 3.51 -5.45 0.80
C LEU A 120 2.90 -6.83 1.09
N CYS A 121 1.95 -6.93 2.05
CA CYS A 121 1.43 -8.20 2.53
C CYS A 121 2.56 -9.16 2.92
N TRP A 122 3.52 -8.69 3.71
CA TRP A 122 4.69 -9.47 4.15
C TRP A 122 4.34 -10.82 4.81
N HIS A 123 3.10 -10.97 5.27
CA HIS A 123 2.55 -12.20 5.84
C HIS A 123 2.07 -13.23 4.81
N ARG A 124 2.14 -12.94 3.50
CA ARG A 124 1.71 -13.84 2.42
C ARG A 124 2.89 -14.26 1.55
N ASP A 125 3.01 -15.56 1.31
CA ASP A 125 4.04 -16.11 0.41
C ASP A 125 3.76 -15.77 -1.07
N THR A 126 2.49 -15.60 -1.46
CA THR A 126 2.09 -15.23 -2.83
C THR A 126 2.25 -13.72 -3.11
N GLY A 127 2.69 -12.93 -2.13
CA GLY A 127 2.90 -11.49 -2.27
C GLY A 127 1.63 -10.64 -2.04
N PRO A 128 1.55 -9.42 -2.61
CA PRO A 128 0.42 -8.51 -2.33
C PRO A 128 -0.93 -8.99 -2.87
N ALA A 129 -1.93 -9.10 -2.00
CA ALA A 129 -3.28 -9.55 -2.37
C ALA A 129 -3.95 -8.64 -3.41
N CYS A 130 -3.67 -7.33 -3.36
CA CYS A 130 -4.19 -6.38 -4.33
C CYS A 130 -3.65 -6.59 -5.74
N VAL A 131 -2.42 -7.08 -5.89
CA VAL A 131 -1.82 -7.40 -7.20
C VAL A 131 -2.48 -8.65 -7.78
N GLU A 132 -2.57 -9.70 -6.97
CA GLU A 132 -3.20 -10.98 -7.35
C GLU A 132 -4.68 -10.81 -7.74
N ALA A 133 -5.42 -9.96 -7.01
CA ALA A 133 -6.84 -9.74 -7.23
C ALA A 133 -7.16 -8.74 -8.36
N CYS A 134 -6.17 -8.14 -9.03
CA CYS A 134 -6.41 -7.13 -10.05
C CYS A 134 -6.83 -7.78 -11.39
N PRO A 135 -8.09 -7.63 -11.83
CA PRO A 135 -8.60 -8.37 -13.00
C PRO A 135 -8.00 -7.93 -14.33
N THR A 136 -7.48 -6.70 -14.41
CA THR A 136 -6.90 -6.11 -15.62
C THR A 136 -5.37 -6.13 -15.61
N GLY A 137 -4.74 -6.67 -14.56
CA GLY A 137 -3.28 -6.62 -14.41
C GLY A 137 -2.74 -5.19 -14.30
N ALA A 138 -3.55 -4.24 -13.82
CA ALA A 138 -3.13 -2.84 -13.64
C ALA A 138 -2.15 -2.65 -12.48
N LEU A 139 -2.02 -3.63 -11.58
CA LEU A 139 -1.12 -3.59 -10.44
C LEU A 139 0.02 -4.57 -10.63
N THR A 140 1.25 -4.15 -10.31
CA THR A 140 2.42 -5.05 -10.34
C THR A 140 3.33 -4.75 -9.16
N CYS A 141 3.84 -5.80 -8.50
CA CYS A 141 4.87 -5.65 -7.46
C CYS A 141 6.25 -5.74 -8.12
N LEU A 142 6.98 -4.63 -8.14
CA LEU A 142 8.25 -4.47 -8.84
C LEU A 142 9.39 -4.19 -7.86
N ASP A 143 10.61 -4.47 -8.31
CA ASP A 143 11.84 -3.91 -7.77
C ASP A 143 12.56 -3.08 -8.86
N ALA A 144 13.69 -2.49 -8.49
CA ALA A 144 14.50 -1.68 -9.40
C ALA A 144 14.91 -2.42 -10.69
N ALA A 145 15.35 -3.67 -10.56
CA ALA A 145 15.79 -4.48 -11.69
C ALA A 145 14.62 -4.80 -12.63
N SER A 146 13.43 -5.01 -12.09
CA SER A 146 12.20 -5.25 -12.84
C SER A 146 11.79 -4.01 -13.64
N VAL A 147 11.88 -2.82 -13.05
CA VAL A 147 11.61 -1.55 -13.73
C VAL A 147 12.60 -1.33 -14.87
N GLN A 148 13.90 -1.54 -14.63
CA GLN A 148 14.93 -1.34 -15.65
C GLN A 148 14.70 -2.28 -16.85
N ARG A 149 14.39 -3.56 -16.60
CA ARG A 149 14.04 -4.51 -17.67
C ARG A 149 12.83 -4.05 -18.47
N GLN A 150 11.76 -3.61 -17.81
CA GLN A 150 10.56 -3.12 -18.50
C GLN A 150 10.86 -1.92 -19.40
N ARG A 151 11.71 -0.98 -18.94
CA ARG A 151 12.10 0.19 -19.75
C ARG A 151 12.90 -0.18 -20.99
N LEU A 152 13.81 -1.16 -20.88
CA LEU A 152 14.58 -1.65 -22.03
C LEU A 152 13.67 -2.30 -23.09
N HIS A 153 12.61 -3.00 -22.66
CA HIS A 153 11.63 -3.61 -23.57
C HIS A 153 10.59 -2.63 -24.13
N ALA A 154 10.38 -1.49 -23.48
CA ALA A 154 9.40 -0.48 -23.88
C ALA A 154 9.98 0.64 -24.75
N GLN A 155 11.30 0.66 -25.00
CA GLN A 155 11.90 1.58 -25.96
C GLN A 155 11.51 1.14 -27.39
N PRO A 156 10.84 1.99 -28.18
CA PRO A 156 10.65 1.71 -29.59
C PRO A 156 12.01 1.64 -30.28
N LEU A 157 12.19 0.62 -31.14
CA LEU A 157 13.34 0.51 -32.05
C LEU A 157 13.43 1.72 -32.98
#